data_AF-A0A350QT70-F1
#
_entry.id   AF-A0A350QT70-F1
#
_cell.length_a   1.000
_cell.length_b   1.000
_cell.length_c   1.000
_cell.angle_alpha   90.00
_cell.angle_beta   90.00
_cell.angle_gamma   90.00
#
_symmetry.space_group_name_H-M   'P 1'
#
loop_
_entity.id
_entity.type
_entity.pdbx_description
1 polymer ?
#
loop_
_entity_poly.entity_id
_entity_poly.type
_entity_poly.pdbx_seq_one_letter_code
_entity_poly.pdbx_strand_id
1 'polypeptide(L)' 'MSNTILLATSNEHKLDEVRQILGPLGFTVQGLDSVGMAIPEPVEDGMTFEENARIKA' A
#
# COMPACT_ATOMS: atom_id res chain seq x y z
N MET A 1 -19.35 7.50 -2.50
CA MET A 1 -18.39 6.41 -2.74
C MET A 1 -17.29 6.54 -1.70
N SER A 2 -16.75 5.44 -1.19
CA SER A 2 -15.64 5.48 -0.23
C SER A 2 -14.32 5.65 -0.98
N ASN A 3 -13.60 6.75 -0.74
CA ASN A 3 -12.28 7.03 -1.29
C ASN A 3 -11.18 6.31 -0.47
N THR A 4 -11.39 5.03 -0.17
CA THR A 4 -10.45 4.24 0.62
C THR A 4 -9.50 3.46 -0.29
N ILE A 5 -8.20 3.58 -0.03
CA ILE A 5 -7.14 2.85 -0.73
C ILE A 5 -6.44 1.96 0.29
N LEU A 6 -6.25 0.68 -0.05
CA LEU A 6 -5.34 -0.21 0.65
C LEU A 6 -3.95 -0.07 0.04
N LEU A 7 -2.97 0.34 0.83
CA LEU A 7 -1.58 0.42 0.43
C LEU A 7 -0.90 -0.90 0.79
N ALA A 8 -0.42 -1.63 -0.23
CA ALA A 8 0.27 -2.91 -0.08
C ALA A 8 1.70 -2.73 0.46
N THR A 9 1.80 -2.24 1.69
CA THR A 9 3.06 -2.10 2.41
C THR A 9 2.90 -2.47 3.87
N SER A 10 3.93 -3.12 4.40
CA SER A 10 4.16 -3.37 5.82
C SER A 10 5.02 -2.27 6.47
N ASN A 11 5.48 -1.28 5.69
CA ASN A 11 6.32 -0.19 6.17
C ASN A 11 5.48 1.01 6.66
N GLU A 12 5.46 1.21 7.97
CA GLU A 12 4.69 2.29 8.62
C GLU A 12 5.09 3.69 8.14
N HIS A 13 6.38 3.94 7.89
CA HIS A 13 6.85 5.25 7.44
C HIS A 13 6.30 5.59 6.06
N LYS A 14 6.31 4.63 5.12
CA LYS A 14 5.73 4.82 3.78
C LYS A 14 4.22 5.06 3.86
N LEU A 15 3.54 4.36 4.76
CA LEU A 15 2.11 4.52 4.96
C LEU A 15 1.78 5.94 5.46
N ASP A 16 2.57 6.47 6.38
CA ASP A 16 2.38 7.83 6.89
C ASP A 16 2.68 8.90 5.83
N GLU A 17 3.72 8.73 5.02
CA GLU A 17 4.00 9.62 3.88
C GLU A 17 2.83 9.68 2.90
N VAL A 18 2.28 8.52 2.51
CA VAL A 18 1.16 8.45 1.57
C VAL A 18 -0.13 9.03 2.16
N ARG A 19 -0.38 8.81 3.47
CA ARG A 19 -1.49 9.46 4.19
C ARG A 19 -1.39 10.99 4.17
N GLN A 20 -0.19 11.53 4.38
CA GLN A 20 0.04 12.98 4.35
C GLN A 20 -0.21 13.57 2.95
N ILE A 21 0.12 12.83 1.89
CA ILE A 21 -0.07 13.28 0.50
C ILE A 21 -1.54 13.16 0.06
N LEU A 22 -2.19 12.03 0.32
CA LEU A 22 -3.52 11.73 -0.22
C LEU A 22 -4.67 12.14 0.71
N GLY A 23 -4.41 12.28 2.01
CA GLY A 23 -5.40 12.74 2.99
C GLY A 23 -6.03 14.09 2.63
N PRO A 24 -5.24 15.13 2.29
CA PRO A 24 -5.76 16.42 1.83
C PRO A 24 -6.60 16.34 0.55
N LEU A 25 -6.42 15.29 -0.26
CA LEU A 25 -7.20 15.03 -1.47
C LEU A 25 -8.50 14.25 -1.20
N GLY A 26 -8.80 13.95 0.08
CA GLY A 26 -10.00 13.26 0.50
C GLY A 26 -9.92 11.73 0.47
N PHE A 27 -8.72 11.16 0.35
CA PHE A 27 -8.54 9.71 0.42
C PHE A 27 -8.26 9.23 1.84
N THR A 28 -8.77 8.05 2.16
CA THR A 28 -8.41 7.29 3.36
C THR A 28 -7.44 6.19 2.96
N VAL A 29 -6.25 6.15 3.56
CA VAL A 29 -5.21 5.16 3.23
C VAL A 29 -5.05 4.17 4.38
N GLN A 30 -5.33 2.90 4.10
CA GLN A 30 -5.17 1.78 5.03
C GLN A 30 -3.93 0.95 4.65
N GLY A 31 -3.20 0.42 5.63
CA GLY A 31 -2.08 -0.49 5.40
C GLY A 31 -2.51 -1.96 5.46
N LEU A 32 -1.56 -2.87 5.21
CA LEU A 32 -1.82 -4.32 5.28
C LEU A 32 -2.25 -4.79 6.69
N ASP A 33 -1.89 -4.04 7.73
CA ASP A 33 -2.30 -4.25 9.13
C ASP A 33 -3.83 -4.23 9.29
N SER A 34 -4.54 -3.46 8.47
CA SER A 34 -6.00 -3.36 8.49
C SER A 34 -6.74 -4.63 8.04
N VAL A 35 -6.05 -5.54 7.33
CA VAL A 35 -6.66 -6.73 6.74
C VAL A 35 -6.95 -7.82 7.78
N GLY A 36 -6.32 -7.74 8.97
CA GLY A 36 -6.59 -8.65 10.09
C GLY A 36 -6.07 -10.08 9.87
N MET A 37 -5.21 -10.29 8.86
CA MET A 37 -4.53 -11.56 8.61
C MET A 37 -3.09 -11.30 8.17
N ALA A 38 -2.21 -12.29 8.40
CA ALA A 38 -0.85 -12.22 7.90
C ALA A 38 -0.86 -12.34 6.36
N ILE A 39 -0.44 -11.28 5.68
CA ILE A 39 -0.24 -11.28 4.23
C ILE A 39 1.23 -11.65 3.98
N PRO A 40 1.52 -12.75 3.27
CA PRO A 40 2.89 -13.08 2.91
C PRO A 40 3.46 -12.03 1.95
N GLU A 41 4.74 -11.71 2.11
CA GLU A 41 5.44 -10.85 1.15
C GLU A 41 5.49 -11.58 -0.22
N PRO A 42 5.06 -10.92 -1.31
CA PRO A 42 5.11 -11.52 -2.64
C PRO A 42 6.55 -11.63 -3.15
N VAL A 43 6.78 -12.58 -4.07
CA VAL A 43 8.08 -12.74 -4.71
C VAL A 43 8.25 -11.63 -5.76
N GLU A 44 9.20 -10.72 -5.53
CA GLU A 44 9.54 -9.62 -6.44
C GLU A 44 10.57 -10.09 -7.50
N ASP A 45 10.13 -10.92 -8.45
CA ASP A 45 10.97 -11.48 -9.53
C ASP A 45 10.96 -10.67 -10.83
N GLY A 46 10.30 -9.50 -10.84
CA GLY A 46 10.30 -8.57 -11.95
C GLY A 46 11.68 -7.95 -12.17
N MET A 47 11.97 -7.58 -13.42
CA MET A 47 13.24 -6.96 -13.82
C MET A 47 13.23 -5.43 -13.62
N THR A 48 12.07 -4.86 -13.32
CA THR A 48 11.85 -3.42 -13.14
C THR A 48 11.06 -3.10 -11.88
N PHE A 49 11.20 -1.86 -11.39
CA PHE A 49 10.40 -1.38 -10.25
C PHE A 49 8.90 -1.35 -10.55
N GLU A 50 8.52 -1.08 -11.80
CA GLU A 50 7.12 -1.10 -12.22
C GLU A 50 6.52 -2.51 -12.15
N GLU A 51 7.26 -3.52 -12.61
CA GLU A 51 6.84 -4.92 -12.51
C GLU A 51 6.68 -5.35 -11.06
N ASN A 52 7.67 -5.06 -10.20
CA ASN A 52 7.59 -5.39 -8.78
C ASN A 52 6.48 -4.62 -8.05
N ALA A 53 6.22 -3.37 -8.42
CA ALA A 53 5.09 -2.62 -7.86
C ALA A 53 3.73 -3.24 -8.27
N ARG A 54 3.60 -3.74 -9.50
CA ARG A 54 2.38 -4.46 -9.95
C ARG A 54 2.22 -5.81 -9.26
N ILE A 55 3.30 -6.53 -9.00
CA ILE A 55 3.26 -7.80 -8.27
C ILE A 55 2.72 -7.61 -6.84
N LYS A 56 2.99 -6.44 -6.23
CA LYS A 56 2.55 -6.11 -4.88
C LYS A 56 1.11 -5.59 -4.78
N ALA A 57 0.52 -5.09 -5.88
CA ALA A 57 -0.76 -4.37 -5.90
C ALA A 57 -1.94 -5.29 -6.23
#